data_AF-A0A0U5GGB2-F1
#
_entry.id   AF-A0A0U5GGB2-F1
#
_cell.length_a   1.000
_cell.length_b   1.000
_cell.length_c   1.000
_cell.angle_alpha   90.00
_cell.angle_beta   90.00
_cell.angle_gamma   90.00
#
_symmetry.space_group_name_H-M   'P 1'
#
loop_
_entity.id
_entity.type
_entity.pdbx_description
1 polymer ?
#
loop_
_entity_poly.entity_id
_entity_poly.type
_entity_poly.pdbx_seq_one_letter_code
_entity_poly.pdbx_strand_id
1 'polypeptide(L)'
;MRDYPDRKAVPILQNIVAAMGPDSVILINNMVLPNSGAHWHVTQVDSTMMTMLAALERTHQQWLELMEKARLRINRICSPVAVAVEFD
;
A
#
# COMPACT_ATOMS: atom_id res chain seq x y z
N MET A 1 6.79 2.16 0.08
CA MET A 1 6.04 2.51 1.30
C MET A 1 5.98 1.40 2.34
N ARG A 2 6.13 0.14 1.91
CA ARG A 2 6.37 -1.05 2.76
C ARG A 2 7.53 -0.95 3.76
N ASP A 3 8.53 -0.12 3.51
CA ASP A 3 9.73 -0.01 4.37
C ASP A 3 9.55 0.90 5.59
N TYR A 4 8.42 1.61 5.66
CA TYR A 4 8.17 2.61 6.68
C TYR A 4 6.96 2.22 7.53
N PRO A 5 7.08 2.20 8.87
CA PRO A 5 5.91 2.16 9.74
C PRO A 5 5.09 3.45 9.60
N ASP A 6 3.81 3.41 9.97
CA ASP A 6 2.86 4.52 9.77
C ASP A 6 3.37 5.86 10.28
N ARG A 7 4.04 5.89 11.45
CA ARG A 7 4.64 7.10 12.03
C ARG A 7 5.65 7.82 11.12
N LYS A 8 6.26 7.10 10.17
CA LYS A 8 7.17 7.63 9.14
C LYS A 8 6.48 7.79 7.80
N ALA A 9 5.61 6.84 7.44
CA ALA A 9 4.89 6.83 6.17
C ALA A 9 3.95 8.04 6.04
N VAL A 10 3.23 8.41 7.10
CA VAL A 10 2.27 9.54 7.06
C VAL A 10 2.97 10.88 6.76
N PRO A 11 4.03 11.30 7.48
CA PRO A 11 4.77 12.51 7.13
C PRO A 11 5.32 12.52 5.69
N ILE A 12 5.79 11.39 5.18
CA ILE A 12 6.27 11.27 3.79
C ILE A 12 5.14 11.58 2.80
N LEU A 13 3.97 10.98 3.00
CA LEU A 13 2.80 11.22 2.15
C LEU A 13 2.34 12.68 2.23
N GLN A 14 2.34 13.27 3.42
CA GLN A 14 1.96 14.66 3.62
C GLN A 14 2.92 15.64 2.92
N ASN A 15 4.22 15.34 2.90
CA ASN A 15 5.19 16.13 2.14
C ASN A 15 4.94 16.06 0.63
N ILE A 16 4.55 14.89 0.11
CA ILE A 16 4.17 14.75 -1.31
C ILE A 16 2.90 15.56 -1.58
N VAL A 17 1.88 15.44 -0.73
CA VAL A 17 0.61 16.19 -0.84
C VAL A 17 0.87 17.69 -0.89
N ALA A 18 1.77 18.21 -0.06
CA ALA A 18 2.11 19.63 -0.05
C ALA A 18 2.71 20.14 -1.37
N ALA A 19 3.28 19.26 -2.18
CA ALA A 19 3.83 19.58 -3.50
C ALA A 19 2.86 19.29 -4.67
N MET A 20 1.67 18.75 -4.41
CA MET A 20 0.71 18.37 -5.44
C MET A 20 -0.11 19.56 -5.94
N GLY A 21 -0.35 19.60 -7.25
CA GLY A 21 -1.36 20.47 -7.87
C GLY A 21 -2.76 19.83 -7.89
N PRO A 22 -3.80 20.56 -8.32
CA PRO A 22 -5.20 20.10 -8.26
C PRO A 22 -5.47 18.76 -8.95
N ASP A 23 -4.80 18.49 -10.07
CA ASP A 23 -4.99 17.27 -10.87
C ASP A 23 -3.92 16.19 -10.62
N SER A 24 -3.07 16.39 -9.60
CA SER A 24 -1.99 15.44 -9.30
C SER A 24 -2.51 14.15 -8.68
N VAL A 25 -1.81 13.04 -8.94
CA VAL A 25 -2.09 11.72 -8.34
C VAL A 25 -0.81 11.09 -7.82
N ILE A 26 -0.90 10.35 -6.72
CA ILE A 26 0.22 9.56 -6.18
C ILE A 26 0.08 8.12 -6.66
N LEU A 27 1.10 7.62 -7.36
CA LEU A 27 1.22 6.21 -7.70
C LEU A 27 2.10 5.51 -6.67
N ILE A 28 1.55 4.53 -5.95
CA ILE A 28 2.29 3.72 -4.99
C ILE A 28 2.40 2.29 -5.54
N ASN A 29 3.62 1.89 -5.94
CA ASN A 29 3.90 0.54 -6.42
C ASN A 29 4.33 -0.37 -5.26
N ASN A 30 3.35 -0.92 -4.55
CA ASN A 30 3.56 -1.88 -3.47
C ASN A 30 2.50 -2.98 -3.50
N MET A 31 2.76 -4.09 -2.80
CA MET A 31 1.78 -5.18 -2.70
C MET A 31 0.55 -4.74 -1.91
N VAL A 32 -0.61 -5.26 -2.31
CA VAL A 32 -1.87 -5.14 -1.58
C VAL A 32 -2.33 -6.53 -1.21
N LEU A 33 -2.22 -6.87 0.07
CA LEU A 33 -2.47 -8.23 0.54
C LEU A 33 -3.94 -8.46 0.91
N PRO A 34 -4.46 -9.70 0.77
CA PRO A 34 -5.71 -10.08 1.40
C PRO A 34 -5.54 -10.11 2.93
N ASN A 35 -6.64 -9.98 3.68
CA ASN A 35 -6.60 -10.04 5.14
C ASN A 35 -6.22 -11.43 5.68
N SER A 36 -6.41 -12.49 4.89
CA SER A 36 -6.04 -13.87 5.21
C SER A 36 -5.73 -14.65 3.94
N GLY A 37 -5.02 -15.77 4.06
CA GLY A 37 -4.71 -16.65 2.92
C GLY A 37 -3.70 -16.07 1.93
N ALA A 38 -2.82 -15.15 2.37
CA ALA A 38 -1.73 -14.66 1.52
C ALA A 38 -0.75 -15.79 1.17
N HIS A 39 -0.19 -15.76 -0.04
CA HIS A 39 0.80 -16.74 -0.48
C HIS A 39 2.05 -16.71 0.42
N TRP A 40 2.59 -17.88 0.77
CA TRP A 40 3.66 -18.04 1.76
C TRP A 40 4.90 -17.17 1.48
N HIS A 41 5.23 -16.97 0.21
CA HIS A 41 6.38 -16.15 -0.18
C HIS A 41 6.22 -14.70 0.28
N VAL A 42 4.99 -14.16 0.19
CA VAL A 42 4.72 -12.79 0.60
C VAL A 42 4.73 -12.65 2.12
N THR A 43 4.25 -13.67 2.85
CA THR A 43 4.34 -13.68 4.32
C THR A 43 5.78 -13.85 4.83
N GLN A 44 6.63 -14.57 4.09
CA GLN A 44 8.07 -14.64 4.37
C GLN A 44 8.72 -13.25 4.19
N VAL A 45 8.40 -12.57 3.09
CA VAL A 45 8.88 -11.22 2.81
C VAL A 45 8.40 -10.23 3.90
N ASP A 46 7.15 -10.32 4.35
CA ASP A 46 6.62 -9.52 5.45
C ASP A 46 7.40 -9.75 6.76
N SER A 47 7.76 -11.00 7.06
CA SER A 47 8.60 -11.35 8.22
C SER A 47 9.99 -10.69 8.14
N THR A 48 10.57 -10.61 6.93
CA THR A 48 11.83 -9.88 6.70
C THR A 48 11.65 -8.38 6.94
N MET A 49 10.55 -7.77 6.47
CA MET A 49 10.27 -6.35 6.71
C MET A 49 10.10 -6.04 8.21
N MET A 50 9.40 -6.91 8.94
CA MET A 50 9.21 -6.79 10.38
C MET A 50 10.54 -6.80 11.13
N THR A 51 11.40 -7.77 10.84
CA THR A 51 12.67 -7.97 11.57
C THR A 51 13.73 -6.91 11.23
N MET A 52 13.80 -6.46 9.97
CA MET A 52 14.85 -5.55 9.53
C MET A 52 14.47 -4.07 9.65
N LEU A 53 13.19 -3.74 9.48
CA LEU A 53 12.74 -2.35 9.31
C LEU A 53 11.68 -1.92 10.33
N ALA A 54 11.19 -2.85 11.16
CA ALA A 54 9.98 -2.66 11.97
C ALA A 54 8.81 -2.13 11.12
N ALA A 55 8.68 -2.70 9.91
CA ALA A 55 7.70 -2.32 8.91
C ALA A 55 6.88 -3.55 8.46
N LEU A 56 5.95 -3.36 7.52
CA LEU A 56 5.02 -4.40 7.09
C LEU A 56 4.63 -4.26 5.62
N GLU A 57 4.35 -5.40 4.99
CA GLU A 57 3.48 -5.47 3.83
C GLU A 57 2.04 -5.22 4.27
N ARG A 58 1.30 -4.41 3.49
CA ARG A 58 -0.01 -3.91 3.91
C ARG A 58 -1.14 -4.66 3.22
N THR A 59 -2.14 -5.04 4.01
CA THR A 59 -3.43 -5.50 3.49
C THR A 59 -4.20 -4.34 2.88
N HIS A 60 -5.25 -4.65 2.11
CA HIS A 60 -6.18 -3.65 1.60
C HIS A 60 -6.70 -2.72 2.71
N GLN A 61 -7.11 -3.28 3.85
CA GLN A 61 -7.63 -2.51 4.98
C GLN A 61 -6.57 -1.56 5.57
N GLN A 62 -5.34 -2.05 5.73
CA GLN A 62 -4.23 -1.24 6.24
C GLN A 62 -3.82 -0.13 5.28
N TRP A 63 -3.96 -0.34 3.97
CA TRP A 63 -3.77 0.72 2.97
C TRP A 63 -4.80 1.83 3.11
N LEU A 64 -6.08 1.48 3.28
CA LEU A 64 -7.15 2.46 3.50
C LEU A 64 -6.86 3.31 4.74
N GLU A 65 -6.52 2.67 5.85
CA GLU A 65 -6.19 3.34 7.12
C GLU A 65 -4.98 4.27 6.99
N LEU A 66 -3.92 3.85 6.28
CA LEU A 66 -2.74 4.70 6.06
C LEU A 66 -3.09 5.94 5.21
N MET A 67 -3.86 5.76 4.14
CA MET A 67 -4.28 6.88 3.29
C MET A 67 -5.17 7.85 4.06
N GLU A 68 -6.11 7.34 4.86
CA GLU A 68 -6.96 8.17 5.71
C GLU A 68 -6.14 9.00 6.71
N LYS A 69 -5.17 8.39 7.40
CA LYS A 69 -4.24 9.11 8.30
C LYS A 69 -3.45 10.19 7.56
N ALA A 70 -3.13 9.98 6.29
CA ALA A 70 -2.44 10.94 5.42
C ALA A 70 -3.39 11.95 4.75
N ARG A 71 -4.69 11.93 5.03
CA ARG A 71 -5.73 12.76 4.39
C ARG A 71 -5.80 12.58 2.87
N LEU A 72 -5.52 11.37 2.42
CA LEU A 72 -5.61 10.93 1.03
C LEU A 72 -6.76 9.95 0.86
N ARG A 73 -7.21 9.77 -0.39
CA ARG A 73 -8.20 8.76 -0.76
C ARG A 73 -7.66 7.87 -1.87
N ILE A 74 -7.91 6.57 -1.77
CA ILE A 74 -7.56 5.62 -2.83
C ILE A 74 -8.55 5.81 -3.99
N ASN A 75 -8.04 6.17 -5.17
CA ASN A 75 -8.83 6.27 -6.40
C ASN A 75 -9.03 4.90 -7.06
N ARG A 76 -7.94 4.12 -7.19
CA ARG A 76 -7.94 2.80 -7.83
C ARG A 76 -6.86 1.91 -7.23
N ILE A 77 -7.15 0.61 -7.13
CA ILE A 77 -6.15 -0.43 -6.84
C ILE A 77 -6.09 -1.34 -8.07
N CYS A 78 -4.90 -1.43 -8.67
CA CYS A 78 -4.63 -2.33 -9.78
C CYS A 78 -3.72 -3.44 -9.25
N SER A 79 -4.26 -4.65 -9.05
CA SER A 79 -3.44 -5.82 -8.76
C SER A 79 -2.99 -6.46 -10.08
N PRO A 80 -1.71 -6.84 -10.24
CA PRO A 80 -1.28 -7.62 -11.41
C PRO A 80 -1.83 -9.06 -11.41
N VAL A 81 -2.57 -9.47 -10.37
CA VAL A 81 -3.22 -10.79 -10.29
C VAL A 81 -4.73 -10.64 -10.49
N ALA A 82 -5.14 -10.27 -11.70
CA ALA A 82 -6.51 -10.46 -12.17
C ALA A 82 -6.44 -10.82 -13.67
N VAL A 83 -6.65 -12.08 -14.00
CA VAL A 83 -7.00 -12.47 -15.36
C VAL A 83 -8.50 -12.23 -15.48
N ALA A 84 -8.89 -11.07 -16.01
CA ALA A 84 -10.26 -10.85 -16.43
C ALA A 84 -10.50 -11.67 -17.69
N VAL A 85 -11.38 -12.67 -17.61
CA VAL A 85 -11.87 -13.44 -18.75
C VAL A 85 -13.32 -13.02 -18.95
N GLU A 86 -13.61 -12.38 -20.08
CA GLU A 86 -14.97 -12.16 -20.57
C GLU A 86 -15.26 -13.22 -21.64
N PHE A 87 -16.48 -13.75 -21.62
CA PHE A 87 -17.03 -14.56 -22.72
C PHE A 87 -17.97 -13.68 -23.55
N ASP A 88 -18.06 -13.97 -24.85
CA ASP A 88 -19.04 -13.37 -25.77
C ASP A 88 -20.50 -13.69 -25.36
#